data_AF-A0A7S1JJX6-F1
#
_entry.id   AF-A0A7S1JJX6-F1
#
_cell.length_a   1.000
_cell.length_b   1.000
_cell.length_c   1.000
_cell.angle_alpha   90.00
_cell.angle_beta   90.00
_cell.angle_gamma   90.00
#
_symmetry.space_group_name_H-M   'P 1'
#
loop_
_entity.id
_entity.type
_entity.pdbx_description
1 polymer ?
#
loop_
_entity_poly.entity_id
_entity_poly.type
_entity_poly.pdbx_seq_one_letter_code
_entity_poly.pdbx_strand_id
1 'polypeptide(L)'
;MDRFSKAIGKFQREDPTFHVHTDEESKEIIMSGMGELHLEIYAERMRREYNIAVETGAPKVNFRETITTKCDYDYTHKRQSGGRGEYGKIIGYFEPIPEEDAPDDGEDSIIFESQLMGNDIPPSYIPSIEKGFRECARKGLLSGHPLINTKFVVHDGKAHEVDSSDQAFRNAAEGAFRNFYM
;
A
#
# COMPACT_ATOMS: atom_id res chain seq x y z
N MET A 1 -6.36 -24.67 14.43
CA MET A 1 -7.16 -24.09 13.33
C MET A 1 -8.35 -24.96 12.95
N ASP A 2 -8.20 -26.25 12.70
CA ASP A 2 -9.30 -27.12 12.21
C ASP A 2 -10.57 -27.16 13.07
N ARG A 3 -10.43 -27.08 14.40
CA ARG A 3 -11.59 -27.04 15.32
C ARG A 3 -12.34 -25.70 15.26
N PHE A 4 -11.61 -24.62 15.03
CA PHE A 4 -12.15 -23.26 14.94
C PHE A 4 -12.91 -23.06 13.64
N SER A 5 -12.34 -23.47 12.49
CA SER A 5 -13.02 -23.42 11.19
C SER A 5 -14.30 -24.27 11.17
N LYS A 6 -14.29 -25.44 11.82
CA LYS A 6 -15.50 -26.28 11.98
C LYS A 6 -16.56 -25.62 12.85
N ALA A 7 -16.17 -24.91 13.92
CA ALA A 7 -17.09 -24.20 14.79
C ALA A 7 -17.76 -23.03 14.05
N ILE A 8 -16.98 -22.18 13.39
CA ILE A 8 -17.51 -21.05 12.60
C ILE A 8 -18.48 -21.54 11.51
N GLY A 9 -18.10 -22.56 10.74
CA GLY A 9 -18.97 -23.09 9.69
C GLY A 9 -20.25 -23.76 10.21
N LYS A 10 -20.32 -24.13 11.48
CA LYS A 10 -21.57 -24.57 12.12
C LYS A 10 -22.41 -23.37 12.55
N PHE A 11 -21.79 -22.38 13.18
CA PHE A 11 -22.47 -21.18 13.66
C PHE A 11 -23.06 -20.33 12.53
N GLN A 12 -22.35 -20.17 11.40
CA GLN A 12 -22.88 -19.51 10.20
C GLN A 12 -24.10 -20.23 9.60
N ARG A 13 -24.25 -21.54 9.83
CA ARG A 13 -25.42 -22.32 9.39
C ARG A 13 -26.57 -22.27 10.39
N GLU A 14 -26.27 -22.11 11.68
CA GLU A 14 -27.27 -21.98 12.74
C GLU A 14 -27.90 -20.59 12.74
N ASP A 15 -27.13 -19.54 12.48
CA ASP A 15 -27.59 -18.15 12.49
C ASP A 15 -27.12 -17.39 11.23
N PRO A 16 -28.04 -16.96 10.34
CA PRO A 16 -27.71 -16.19 9.14
C PRO A 16 -27.26 -14.76 9.44
N THR A 17 -27.42 -14.26 10.67
CA THR A 17 -26.97 -12.92 11.06
C THR A 17 -25.50 -12.91 11.48
N PHE A 18 -24.91 -14.07 11.76
CA PHE A 18 -23.52 -14.21 12.14
C PHE A 18 -22.62 -14.37 10.90
N HIS A 19 -21.86 -13.33 10.58
CA HIS A 19 -20.95 -13.31 9.44
C HIS A 19 -19.51 -13.35 9.93
N VAL A 20 -18.65 -14.03 9.17
CA VAL A 20 -17.21 -14.05 9.45
C VAL A 20 -16.48 -13.82 8.16
N HIS A 21 -15.58 -12.85 8.16
CA HIS A 21 -14.66 -12.59 7.08
C HIS A 21 -13.24 -12.48 7.66
N THR A 22 -12.25 -12.75 6.83
CA THR A 22 -10.84 -12.56 7.20
C THR A 22 -10.38 -11.32 6.46
N ASP A 23 -9.87 -10.34 7.20
CA ASP A 23 -9.31 -9.12 6.63
C ASP A 23 -7.86 -9.40 6.18
N GLU A 24 -7.55 -9.15 4.91
CA GLU A 24 -6.25 -9.50 4.33
C GLU A 24 -5.11 -8.59 4.80
N GLU A 25 -5.43 -7.36 5.22
CA GLU A 25 -4.48 -6.33 5.62
C GLU A 25 -4.05 -6.49 7.08
N SER A 26 -5.01 -6.65 8.00
CA SER A 26 -4.75 -6.91 9.42
C SER A 26 -4.44 -8.38 9.73
N LYS A 27 -4.82 -9.31 8.83
CA LYS A 27 -4.78 -10.78 9.02
C LYS A 27 -5.61 -11.25 10.21
N GLU A 28 -6.58 -10.44 10.62
CA GLU A 28 -7.50 -10.75 11.70
C GLU A 28 -8.79 -11.36 11.15
N ILE A 29 -9.45 -12.18 11.97
CA ILE A 29 -10.73 -12.78 11.64
C ILE A 29 -11.81 -11.92 12.28
N ILE A 30 -12.54 -11.18 11.44
CA ILE A 30 -13.58 -10.26 11.88
C ILE A 30 -14.91 -11.01 11.91
N MET A 31 -15.53 -11.03 13.08
CA MET A 31 -16.85 -11.61 13.31
C MET A 31 -17.88 -10.49 13.44
N SER A 32 -18.91 -10.53 12.61
CA SER A 32 -20.00 -9.57 12.60
C SER A 32 -21.28 -10.23 13.11
N GLY A 33 -21.96 -9.56 14.04
CA GLY A 33 -23.23 -9.99 14.59
C GLY A 33 -24.09 -8.79 14.98
N MET A 34 -25.35 -9.05 15.35
CA MET A 34 -26.32 -8.02 15.70
C MET A 34 -25.95 -7.10 16.88
N GLY A 35 -24.99 -7.49 17.73
CA GLY A 35 -24.56 -6.69 18.88
C GLY A 35 -23.50 -7.37 19.73
N GLU A 36 -23.03 -6.66 20.75
CA GLU A 36 -21.96 -7.13 21.65
C GLU A 36 -22.35 -8.41 22.39
N LEU A 37 -23.54 -8.44 23.00
CA LEU A 37 -24.06 -9.63 23.71
C LEU A 37 -24.13 -10.86 22.79
N HIS A 38 -24.48 -10.64 21.52
CA HIS A 38 -24.54 -11.72 20.54
C HIS A 38 -23.14 -12.33 20.36
N LEU A 39 -22.12 -11.51 20.15
CA LEU A 39 -20.74 -11.98 19.98
C LEU A 39 -20.18 -12.64 21.25
N GLU A 40 -20.52 -12.13 22.44
CA GLU A 40 -20.09 -12.68 23.72
C GLU A 40 -20.65 -14.09 23.96
N ILE A 41 -21.92 -14.32 23.66
CA ILE A 41 -22.54 -15.65 23.74
C ILE A 41 -21.83 -16.64 22.80
N TYR A 42 -21.49 -16.23 21.58
CA TYR A 42 -20.76 -17.09 20.65
C TYR A 42 -19.32 -17.38 21.10
N ALA A 43 -18.64 -16.41 21.70
CA ALA A 43 -17.32 -16.63 22.30
C ALA A 43 -17.38 -17.64 23.46
N GLU A 44 -18.39 -17.54 24.34
CA GLU A 44 -18.63 -18.53 25.39
C GLU A 44 -18.97 -19.92 24.83
N ARG A 45 -19.81 -20.01 23.80
CA ARG A 45 -20.14 -21.28 23.13
C ARG A 45 -18.90 -21.93 22.51
N MET A 46 -18.03 -21.16 21.87
CA MET A 46 -16.74 -21.66 21.36
C MET A 46 -15.88 -22.24 22.47
N ARG A 47 -15.85 -21.58 23.63
CA ARG A 47 -15.10 -22.05 24.80
C ARG A 47 -15.70 -23.32 25.40
N ARG A 48 -17.03 -23.42 25.53
CA ARG A 48 -17.71 -24.56 26.17
C ARG A 48 -17.86 -25.77 25.26
N GLU A 49 -18.29 -25.57 24.01
CA GLU A 49 -18.57 -26.67 23.07
C GLU A 49 -17.30 -27.19 22.37
N TYR A 50 -16.35 -26.30 22.05
CA TYR A 50 -15.17 -26.63 21.25
C TYR A 50 -13.85 -26.54 22.02
N ASN A 51 -13.88 -26.11 23.28
CA ASN A 51 -12.69 -25.89 24.13
C ASN A 51 -11.66 -24.95 23.47
N ILE A 52 -12.13 -23.89 22.82
CA ILE A 52 -11.31 -22.88 22.16
C ILE A 52 -11.37 -21.60 22.99
N ALA A 53 -10.22 -21.14 23.50
CA ALA A 53 -10.10 -19.82 24.09
C ALA A 53 -9.97 -18.80 22.95
N VAL A 54 -10.94 -17.88 22.86
CA VAL A 54 -10.95 -16.77 21.89
C VAL A 54 -10.75 -15.49 22.67
N GLU A 55 -9.80 -14.66 22.23
CA GLU A 55 -9.64 -13.29 22.72
C GLU A 55 -10.46 -12.37 21.81
N THR A 56 -11.37 -11.61 22.40
CA THR A 56 -12.19 -10.63 21.69
C THR A 56 -11.59 -9.24 21.89
N GLY A 57 -11.58 -8.44 20.83
CA GLY A 57 -11.09 -7.07 20.85
C GLY A 57 -11.79 -6.25 19.78
N ALA A 58 -11.57 -4.94 19.81
CA ALA A 58 -12.00 -4.08 18.71
C ALA A 58 -11.24 -4.46 17.43
N PRO A 59 -11.91 -4.56 16.27
CA PRO A 59 -11.22 -4.79 15.01
C PRO A 59 -10.25 -3.63 14.75
N LYS A 60 -9.07 -3.94 14.22
CA LYS A 60 -8.15 -2.89 13.78
C LYS A 60 -8.77 -2.14 12.61
N VAL A 61 -8.68 -0.82 12.68
CA VAL A 61 -9.04 0.05 11.56
C VAL A 61 -7.84 0.10 10.63
N ASN A 62 -8.06 -0.23 9.36
CA ASN A 62 -7.04 -0.10 8.32
C ASN A 62 -6.93 1.38 7.95
N PHE A 63 -5.95 2.07 8.54
CA PHE A 63 -5.67 3.45 8.18
C PHE A 63 -5.07 3.52 6.78
N ARG A 64 -5.19 4.70 6.16
CA ARG A 64 -4.60 5.02 4.87
C ARG A 64 -3.87 6.35 4.99
N GLU A 65 -2.79 6.50 4.24
CA GLU A 65 -2.02 7.74 4.18
C GLU A 65 -2.41 8.52 2.93
N THR A 66 -2.41 9.85 3.02
CA THR A 66 -2.56 10.71 1.84
C THR A 66 -1.81 12.02 2.05
N ILE A 67 -1.52 12.71 0.95
CA ILE A 67 -0.79 13.97 0.95
C ILE A 67 -1.79 15.13 0.96
N THR A 68 -1.44 16.27 1.54
CA THR A 68 -2.36 17.42 1.65
C THR A 68 -2.00 18.55 0.71
N THR A 69 -0.72 18.70 0.40
CA THR A 69 -0.19 19.79 -0.43
C THR A 69 0.70 19.22 -1.53
N LYS A 70 0.74 19.93 -2.66
CA LYS A 70 1.71 19.65 -3.72
C LYS A 70 3.14 19.79 -3.18
N CYS A 71 4.01 18.86 -3.53
CA CYS A 71 5.41 18.86 -3.13
C CYS A 71 6.31 18.45 -4.30
N ASP A 72 7.28 19.30 -4.63
CA ASP A 72 8.28 19.03 -5.66
C ASP A 72 9.41 18.16 -5.09
N TYR A 73 9.95 17.27 -5.92
CA TYR A 73 11.10 16.43 -5.57
C TYR A 73 12.19 16.50 -6.63
N ASP A 74 13.45 16.57 -6.18
CA ASP A 74 14.63 16.32 -6.99
C ASP A 74 15.45 15.24 -6.26
N TYR A 75 15.54 14.07 -6.87
CA TYR A 75 16.36 12.98 -6.33
C TYR A 75 17.29 12.41 -7.37
N THR A 76 18.56 12.31 -7.00
CA THR A 76 19.61 11.68 -7.80
C THR A 76 20.13 10.44 -7.09
N HIS A 77 19.81 9.28 -7.64
CA HIS A 77 20.41 8.02 -7.23
C HIS A 77 21.74 7.84 -7.96
N LYS A 78 22.85 7.83 -7.21
CA LYS A 78 24.18 7.52 -7.73
C LYS A 78 24.87 6.52 -6.82
N ARG A 79 25.12 5.31 -7.31
CA ARG A 79 25.89 4.28 -6.61
C ARG A 79 26.98 3.76 -7.51
N GLN A 80 28.23 3.84 -7.05
CA GLN A 80 29.39 3.35 -7.79
C GLN A 80 30.14 2.35 -6.90
N SER A 81 29.83 1.07 -7.03
CA SER A 81 30.50 -0.02 -6.32
C SER A 81 31.44 -0.77 -7.26
N GLY A 82 32.58 -0.17 -7.62
CA GLY A 82 33.72 -0.81 -8.32
C GLY A 82 33.46 -1.49 -9.68
N GLY A 83 32.21 -1.62 -10.13
CA GLY A 83 31.77 -2.22 -11.38
C GLY A 83 30.76 -1.32 -12.12
N ARG A 84 29.75 -1.90 -12.80
CA ARG A 84 28.66 -1.13 -13.43
C ARG A 84 28.05 -0.16 -12.40
N GLY A 85 28.04 1.13 -12.73
CA GLY A 85 27.41 2.14 -11.89
C GLY A 85 25.89 2.03 -11.96
N GLU A 86 25.23 2.57 -10.94
CA GLU A 86 23.80 2.85 -10.96
C GLU A 86 23.63 4.38 -10.93
N TYR A 87 23.01 4.92 -11.97
CA TYR A 87 22.67 6.33 -12.08
C TYR A 87 21.22 6.50 -12.54
N GLY A 88 20.46 7.28 -11.79
CA GLY A 88 19.13 7.72 -12.17
C GLY A 88 18.78 9.00 -11.46
N LYS A 89 18.52 10.07 -12.21
CA LYS A 89 17.97 11.32 -11.68
C LYS A 89 16.51 11.43 -12.09
N ILE A 90 15.64 11.71 -11.12
CA ILE A 90 14.23 11.97 -11.35
C ILE A 90 13.83 13.28 -10.67
N ILE A 91 13.08 14.09 -11.40
CA ILE A 91 12.55 15.38 -10.95
C ILE A 91 11.06 15.40 -11.28
N GLY A 92 10.27 15.81 -10.30
CA GLY A 92 8.83 15.72 -10.41
C GLY A 92 8.13 16.43 -9.28
N TYR A 93 6.83 16.17 -9.17
CA TYR A 93 6.05 16.57 -8.01
C TYR A 93 5.01 15.52 -7.66
N PHE A 94 4.66 15.47 -6.37
CA PHE A 94 3.48 14.76 -5.88
C PHE A 94 2.36 15.77 -5.71
N GLU A 95 1.15 15.42 -6.13
CA GLU A 95 -0.05 16.24 -5.88
C GLU A 95 -1.19 15.39 -5.33
N PRO A 96 -1.96 15.91 -4.36
CA PRO A 96 -3.14 15.22 -3.86
C PRO A 96 -4.19 15.13 -4.96
N ILE A 97 -4.87 13.99 -5.03
CA ILE A 97 -6.08 13.84 -5.84
C ILE A 97 -7.25 14.26 -4.93
N PRO A 98 -8.06 15.25 -5.32
CA PRO A 98 -9.29 15.57 -4.61
C PRO A 98 -10.16 14.31 -4.43
N GLU A 99 -10.77 14.12 -3.27
CA GLU A 99 -11.63 12.94 -3.00
C GLU A 99 -12.77 12.77 -4.02
N GLU A 100 -13.19 13.85 -4.67
CA GLU A 100 -14.20 13.88 -5.73
C GLU A 100 -13.74 13.28 -7.07
N ASP A 101 -12.43 13.31 -7.34
CA ASP A 101 -11.78 12.75 -8.54
C ASP A 101 -10.98 11.47 -8.21
N ALA A 102 -10.99 11.04 -6.95
CA ALA A 102 -10.30 9.85 -6.51
C ALA A 102 -11.02 8.60 -7.07
N PRO A 103 -10.32 7.71 -7.79
CA PRO A 103 -10.88 6.41 -8.14
C PRO A 103 -11.18 5.62 -6.86
N ASP A 104 -12.26 4.81 -6.88
CA ASP A 104 -12.74 4.02 -5.74
C ASP A 104 -11.60 3.36 -4.93
N ASP A 105 -11.79 3.28 -3.61
CA ASP A 105 -10.85 2.67 -2.64
C ASP A 105 -10.23 1.37 -3.20
N GLY A 106 -8.95 1.42 -3.61
CA GLY A 106 -8.28 0.31 -4.29
C GLY A 106 -6.85 0.60 -4.78
N GLU A 107 -6.25 -0.39 -5.46
CA GLU A 107 -4.89 -0.30 -6.07
C GLU A 107 -4.76 0.82 -7.12
N ASP A 108 -5.88 1.33 -7.64
CA ASP A 108 -5.96 2.42 -8.63
C ASP A 108 -5.97 3.84 -8.02
N SER A 109 -5.93 3.96 -6.69
CA SER A 109 -5.88 5.25 -5.97
C SER A 109 -4.59 6.06 -6.17
N ILE A 110 -3.63 5.51 -6.93
CA ILE A 110 -2.36 6.15 -7.27
C ILE A 110 -2.29 6.37 -8.78
N ILE A 111 -2.25 7.65 -9.17
CA ILE A 111 -2.13 8.03 -10.58
C ILE A 111 -0.66 8.35 -10.87
N PHE A 112 -0.10 7.76 -11.92
CA PHE A 112 1.23 8.11 -12.42
C PHE A 112 1.10 8.84 -13.76
N GLU A 113 1.75 9.99 -13.89
CA GLU A 113 1.75 10.80 -15.10
C GLU A 113 3.19 11.15 -15.50
N SER A 114 3.55 10.90 -16.77
CA SER A 114 4.83 11.30 -17.34
C SER A 114 4.65 12.53 -18.23
N GLN A 115 5.23 13.65 -17.82
CA GLN A 115 5.26 14.92 -18.54
C GLN A 115 6.67 15.24 -19.08
N LEU A 116 7.46 14.20 -19.36
CA LEU A 116 8.84 14.34 -19.84
C LEU A 116 8.89 15.07 -21.19
N MET A 117 9.56 16.22 -21.21
CA MET A 117 9.84 16.97 -22.44
C MET A 117 11.22 16.61 -23.00
N GLY A 118 11.28 15.60 -23.87
CA GLY A 118 12.51 15.21 -24.57
C GLY A 118 12.93 13.76 -24.30
N ASN A 119 14.22 13.47 -24.48
CA ASN A 119 14.80 12.13 -24.35
C ASN A 119 15.74 11.99 -23.13
N ASP A 120 15.70 12.92 -22.18
CA ASP A 120 16.60 12.90 -21.01
C ASP A 120 16.42 11.64 -20.14
N ILE A 121 15.20 11.09 -20.11
CA ILE A 121 14.93 9.72 -19.67
C ILE A 121 14.39 8.93 -20.87
N PRO A 122 15.07 7.86 -21.31
CA PRO A 122 14.54 6.95 -22.31
C PRO A 122 13.16 6.41 -21.90
N PRO A 123 12.16 6.38 -22.82
CA PRO A 123 10.81 5.91 -22.53
C PRO A 123 10.75 4.47 -21.99
N SER A 124 11.78 3.67 -22.26
CA SER A 124 11.95 2.32 -21.71
C SER A 124 12.02 2.26 -20.19
N TYR A 125 12.48 3.33 -19.53
CA TYR A 125 12.63 3.36 -18.07
C TYR A 125 11.39 3.91 -17.33
N ILE A 126 10.45 4.54 -18.03
CA ILE A 126 9.23 5.11 -17.43
C ILE A 126 8.43 4.03 -16.67
N PRO A 127 8.16 2.82 -17.22
CA PRO A 127 7.44 1.78 -16.49
C PRO A 127 8.19 1.29 -15.24
N SER A 128 9.52 1.34 -15.27
CA SER A 128 10.35 0.97 -14.11
C SER A 128 10.24 2.02 -12.99
N ILE A 129 10.15 3.30 -13.33
CA ILE A 129 9.90 4.39 -12.37
C ILE A 129 8.51 4.24 -11.75
N GLU A 130 7.47 4.07 -12.58
CA GLU A 130 6.09 3.85 -12.14
C GLU A 130 5.98 2.66 -11.18
N LYS A 131 6.62 1.55 -11.52
CA LYS A 131 6.64 0.35 -10.67
C LYS A 131 7.30 0.62 -9.31
N GLY A 132 8.44 1.33 -9.29
CA GLY A 132 9.11 1.69 -8.04
C GLY A 132 8.25 2.57 -7.13
N PHE A 133 7.51 3.53 -7.72
CA PHE A 133 6.57 4.37 -6.97
C PHE A 133 5.39 3.58 -6.43
N ARG A 134 4.76 2.71 -7.24
CA ARG A 134 3.66 1.85 -6.76
C ARG A 134 4.10 0.90 -5.65
N GLU A 135 5.30 0.33 -5.75
CA GLU A 135 5.86 -0.54 -4.70
C GLU A 135 6.08 0.23 -3.39
N CYS A 136 6.55 1.47 -3.46
CA CYS A 136 6.70 2.34 -2.29
C CYS A 136 5.36 2.76 -1.69
N ALA A 137 4.39 3.10 -2.54
CA ALA A 137 3.09 3.58 -2.09
C ALA A 137 2.28 2.50 -1.36
N ARG A 138 2.56 1.20 -1.57
CA ARG A 138 2.01 0.10 -0.74
C ARG A 138 2.40 0.19 0.73
N LYS A 139 3.50 0.88 1.06
CA LYS A 139 3.98 1.03 2.44
C LYS A 139 4.43 2.48 2.68
N GLY A 140 3.50 3.29 3.16
CA GLY A 140 3.77 4.64 3.65
C GLY A 140 4.81 4.66 4.75
N LEU A 141 5.55 5.76 4.84
CA LEU A 141 6.65 5.92 5.79
C LEU A 141 6.21 6.53 7.12
N LEU A 142 5.01 7.12 7.20
CA LEU A 142 4.52 7.79 8.41
C LEU A 142 4.04 6.78 9.46
N SER A 143 3.17 5.86 9.05
CA SER A 143 2.51 4.88 9.92
C SER A 143 2.58 3.44 9.39
N GLY A 144 3.16 3.24 8.20
CA GLY A 144 3.31 1.92 7.58
C GLY A 144 2.09 1.46 6.80
N HIS A 145 1.08 2.33 6.64
CA HIS A 145 -0.15 2.06 5.91
C HIS A 145 -0.01 2.45 4.43
N PRO A 146 -0.78 1.86 3.52
CA PRO A 146 -0.71 2.22 2.10
C PRO A 146 -1.17 3.65 1.85
N LEU A 147 -0.46 4.31 0.93
CA LEU A 147 -0.73 5.67 0.45
C LEU A 147 -1.80 5.62 -0.65
N ILE A 148 -2.80 6.49 -0.53
CA ILE A 148 -3.91 6.62 -1.48
C ILE A 148 -4.06 8.08 -1.93
N ASN A 149 -4.86 8.29 -2.98
CA ASN A 149 -5.26 9.59 -3.52
C ASN A 149 -4.08 10.50 -3.81
N THR A 150 -3.02 9.94 -4.38
CA THR A 150 -1.78 10.66 -4.69
C THR A 150 -1.46 10.52 -6.16
N LYS A 151 -1.24 11.63 -6.84
CA LYS A 151 -0.71 11.67 -8.20
C LYS A 151 0.79 11.95 -8.20
N PHE A 152 1.50 11.15 -8.96
CA PHE A 152 2.95 11.17 -9.12
C PHE A 152 3.25 11.66 -10.52
N VAL A 153 3.80 12.88 -10.63
CA VAL A 153 4.15 13.46 -11.92
C VAL A 153 5.66 13.51 -12.07
N VAL A 154 6.17 12.94 -13.15
CA VAL A 154 7.59 13.05 -13.55
C VAL A 154 7.67 13.98 -14.73
N HIS A 155 8.29 15.15 -14.57
CA HIS A 155 8.42 16.14 -15.65
C HIS A 155 9.84 16.28 -16.18
N ASP A 156 10.86 15.94 -15.40
CA ASP A 156 12.27 16.04 -15.80
C ASP A 156 13.12 14.96 -15.12
N GLY A 157 14.35 14.75 -15.60
CA GLY A 157 15.32 13.84 -15.01
C GLY A 157 16.51 13.64 -15.91
N LYS A 158 17.42 12.74 -15.54
CA LYS A 158 18.61 12.44 -16.36
C LYS A 158 18.97 10.98 -16.28
N ALA A 159 19.21 10.39 -17.44
CA ALA A 159 19.86 9.11 -17.62
C ALA A 159 21.36 9.27 -17.97
N HIS A 160 22.12 8.21 -17.76
CA HIS A 160 23.50 8.06 -18.21
C HIS A 160 23.60 6.79 -19.06
N GLU A 161 24.21 6.87 -20.24
CA GLU A 161 24.18 5.77 -21.22
C GLU A 161 24.78 4.46 -20.72
N VAL A 162 25.77 4.53 -19.82
CA VAL A 162 26.52 3.36 -19.33
C VAL A 162 26.09 2.91 -17.94
N ASP A 163 25.59 3.84 -17.12
CA ASP A 163 25.31 3.62 -15.69
C ASP A 163 23.81 3.62 -15.37
N SER A 164 22.93 3.97 -16.31
CA SER A 164 21.49 3.86 -16.11
C SER A 164 20.97 2.46 -16.38
N SER A 165 20.15 1.98 -15.46
CA SER A 165 19.47 0.70 -15.53
C SER A 165 18.05 0.82 -14.97
N ASP A 166 17.18 -0.12 -15.29
CA ASP A 166 15.84 -0.22 -14.71
C ASP A 166 15.86 -0.23 -13.18
N GLN A 167 16.84 -0.89 -12.58
CA GLN A 167 16.99 -0.95 -11.14
C GLN A 167 17.42 0.41 -10.56
N ALA A 168 18.30 1.14 -11.25
CA ALA A 168 18.73 2.46 -10.82
C ALA A 168 17.55 3.44 -10.76
N PHE A 169 16.65 3.40 -11.75
CA PHE A 169 15.45 4.24 -11.77
C PHE A 169 14.40 3.81 -10.74
N ARG A 170 14.24 2.51 -10.46
CA ARG A 170 13.43 2.04 -9.33
C ARG A 170 13.95 2.58 -8.02
N ASN A 171 15.24 2.40 -7.75
CA ASN A 171 15.88 2.91 -6.53
C ASN A 171 15.82 4.45 -6.44
N ALA A 172 15.84 5.15 -7.58
CA ALA A 172 15.64 6.59 -7.63
C ALA A 172 14.22 6.97 -7.19
N ALA A 173 13.20 6.25 -7.68
CA ALA A 173 11.81 6.43 -7.26
C ALA A 173 11.64 6.17 -5.75
N GLU A 174 12.24 5.10 -5.22
CA GLU A 174 12.20 4.84 -3.77
C GLU A 174 12.87 5.96 -2.96
N GLY A 175 14.00 6.48 -3.44
CA GLY A 175 14.71 7.56 -2.77
C GLY A 175 13.97 8.90 -2.82
N ALA A 176 13.33 9.22 -3.95
CA ALA A 176 12.44 10.38 -4.06
C ALA A 176 11.24 10.26 -3.11
N PHE A 177 10.63 9.08 -3.04
CA PHE A 177 9.53 8.82 -2.11
C PHE A 177 9.99 9.00 -0.66
N ARG A 178 11.16 8.49 -0.29
CA ARG A 178 11.69 8.69 1.07
C ARG A 178 11.98 10.16 1.39
N ASN A 179 12.55 10.89 0.45
CA ASN A 179 12.83 12.32 0.61
C ASN A 179 11.53 13.13 0.75
N PHE A 180 10.47 12.72 0.05
CA PHE A 180 9.16 13.35 0.16
C PHE A 180 8.53 13.25 1.56
N TYR A 181 8.79 12.18 2.32
CA TYR A 181 8.27 12.03 3.69
C TYR A 181 9.11 12.70 4.78
N MET A 182 10.30 13.20 4.44
CA MET A 182 11.23 13.85 5.39
C MET A 182 11.05 15.37 5.40
#